data_AF-A0A653DR31-F1
#
_entry.id   AF-A0A653DR31-F1
#
_cell.length_a   1.000
_cell.length_b   1.000
_cell.length_c   1.000
_cell.angle_alpha   90.00
_cell.angle_beta   90.00
_cell.angle_gamma   90.00
#
_symmetry.space_group_name_H-M   'P 1'
#
loop_
_entity.id
_entity.type
_entity.pdbx_description
1 polymer ?
#
loop_
_entity_poly.entity_id
_entity_poly.type
_entity_poly.pdbx_seq_one_letter_code
_entity_poly.pdbx_strand_id
1 'polypeptide(L)'
;MVKCTTLFVHREKILDLLKRTQQDFWDFKVIETTSAKKRECLQPLENLKKVFHVYIALYLTALTSFVLFPIVSKGEELLIYECYRPPWLPYHVLLVLEQVVGTMCTLFTMLPVDFLFMSLITLTLVQYKMLNMELKQLFDTEAKTHHKELLERKIGRCVEHHAYLYDYIKRINDTFSPSLFVFHVIVILSMCMEMYRASTQSDLSVCLRPMLYTSFGLFQFIICYCAYSQALINEANDVCVNIYLSGWQASLGSAKSVMMIIAMAQKEVKIKAGGIANIDLKTGLDTLKTMISYCMFLRTMAHDST
;
A
#
# COMPACT_ATOMS: atom_id res chain seq x y z
N MET A 1 16.84 -2.04 6.42
CA MET A 1 17.38 -3.42 6.34
C MET A 1 16.42 -4.36 5.61
N VAL A 2 15.29 -4.80 6.20
CA VAL A 2 14.36 -5.77 5.56
C VAL A 2 13.93 -5.35 4.15
N LYS A 3 13.47 -4.10 3.96
CA LYS A 3 13.06 -3.60 2.64
C LYS A 3 14.18 -3.56 1.60
N CYS A 4 15.42 -3.28 2.01
CA CYS A 4 16.59 -3.38 1.12
C CYS A 4 16.78 -4.83 0.67
N THR A 5 16.80 -5.76 1.62
CA THR A 5 16.98 -7.19 1.34
C THR A 5 15.91 -7.67 0.39
N THR A 6 14.66 -7.25 0.57
CA THR A 6 13.56 -7.52 -0.36
C THR A 6 13.86 -7.02 -1.77
N LEU A 7 14.31 -5.76 -1.93
CA LEU A 7 14.67 -5.22 -3.24
C LEU A 7 15.78 -6.03 -3.92
N PHE A 8 16.82 -6.40 -3.17
CA PHE A 8 17.95 -7.14 -3.72
C PHE A 8 17.57 -8.59 -4.06
N VAL A 9 16.92 -9.30 -3.15
CA VAL A 9 16.56 -10.72 -3.30
C VAL A 9 15.48 -10.91 -4.37
N HIS A 10 14.49 -10.02 -4.44
CA HIS A 10 13.38 -10.13 -5.40
C HIS A 10 13.54 -9.23 -6.63
N ARG A 11 14.75 -8.71 -6.88
CA ARG A 11 15.03 -7.79 -7.99
C ARG A 11 14.49 -8.28 -9.33
N GLU A 12 14.74 -9.53 -9.68
CA GLU A 12 14.31 -10.08 -10.97
C GLU A 12 12.80 -10.11 -11.12
N LYS A 13 12.08 -10.50 -10.06
CA LYS A 13 10.61 -10.51 -10.03
C LYS A 13 10.05 -9.09 -10.11
N ILE A 14 10.66 -8.14 -9.41
CA ILE A 14 10.26 -6.73 -9.44
C ILE A 14 10.46 -6.15 -10.85
N LEU A 15 11.59 -6.45 -11.51
CA LEU A 15 11.84 -6.03 -12.87
C LEU A 15 10.87 -6.66 -13.87
N ASP A 16 10.49 -7.93 -13.68
CA ASP A 16 9.44 -8.58 -14.47
C ASP A 16 8.10 -7.85 -14.33
N LEU A 17 7.68 -7.52 -13.10
CA LEU A 17 6.46 -6.75 -12.83
C LEU A 17 6.48 -5.38 -13.53
N LEU A 18 7.60 -4.66 -13.46
CA LEU A 18 7.75 -3.37 -14.12
C LEU A 18 7.69 -3.47 -15.64
N LYS A 19 8.34 -4.48 -16.24
CA LYS A 19 8.29 -4.72 -17.70
C LYS A 19 6.87 -5.01 -18.17
N ARG A 20 6.15 -5.88 -17.46
CA ARG A 20 4.75 -6.22 -17.72
C ARG A 20 3.82 -5.02 -17.61
N THR A 21 4.07 -4.16 -16.63
CA THR A 21 3.34 -2.88 -16.50
C THR A 21 3.55 -1.98 -17.71
N GLN A 22 4.72 -2.02 -18.34
CA GLN A 22 5.03 -1.19 -19.50
C GLN A 22 4.49 -1.77 -20.82
N GLN A 23 4.47 -3.10 -20.96
CA GLN A 23 4.17 -3.79 -22.22
C GLN A 23 2.71 -4.23 -22.36
N ASP A 24 2.13 -4.77 -21.29
CA ASP A 24 0.87 -5.53 -21.36
C ASP A 24 -0.33 -4.74 -20.80
N PHE A 25 -0.09 -3.61 -20.14
CA PHE A 25 -1.14 -2.76 -19.62
C PHE A 25 -1.83 -2.00 -20.76
N TRP A 26 -3.14 -1.82 -20.66
CA TRP A 26 -3.88 -1.04 -21.64
C TRP A 26 -3.39 0.41 -21.66
N ASP A 27 -3.20 0.95 -22.86
CA ASP A 27 -2.73 2.31 -23.05
C ASP A 27 -3.80 3.32 -22.61
N PHE A 28 -3.41 4.20 -21.69
CA PHE A 28 -4.23 5.31 -21.18
C PHE A 28 -4.68 6.29 -22.29
N LYS A 29 -4.02 6.28 -23.45
CA LYS A 29 -4.36 7.10 -24.61
C LYS A 29 -5.59 6.59 -25.37
N VAL A 30 -5.89 5.30 -25.29
CA VAL A 30 -7.00 4.64 -26.03
C VAL A 30 -8.36 4.89 -25.37
N ILE A 31 -8.38 5.54 -24.20
CA ILE A 31 -9.62 5.99 -23.56
C ILE A 31 -10.27 7.08 -24.43
N GLU A 32 -11.16 6.68 -25.35
CA GLU A 32 -11.99 7.55 -26.21
C GLU A 32 -13.10 8.30 -25.43
N THR A 33 -13.17 8.16 -24.10
CA THR A 33 -14.23 8.76 -23.30
C THR A 33 -14.01 10.26 -23.04
N THR A 34 -15.13 10.95 -22.75
CA THR A 34 -15.19 12.36 -22.32
C THR A 34 -14.06 12.69 -21.32
N SER A 35 -13.45 13.87 -21.48
CA SER A 35 -12.34 14.36 -20.63
C SER A 35 -12.58 14.17 -19.12
N ALA A 36 -13.83 14.25 -18.66
CA ALA A 36 -14.24 13.99 -17.29
C ALA A 36 -14.03 12.52 -16.83
N LYS A 37 -14.47 11.53 -17.60
CA LYS A 37 -14.32 10.09 -17.26
C LYS A 37 -12.85 9.67 -17.26
N LYS A 38 -12.07 10.17 -18.23
CA LYS A 38 -10.61 9.95 -18.28
C LYS A 38 -9.92 10.51 -17.03
N ARG A 39 -10.32 11.71 -16.58
CA ARG A 39 -9.78 12.31 -15.36
C ARG A 39 -10.12 11.48 -14.11
N GLU A 40 -11.34 10.99 -13.99
CA GLU A 40 -11.76 10.14 -12.88
C GLU A 40 -10.98 8.81 -12.84
N CYS A 41 -10.71 8.22 -14.00
CA CYS A 41 -9.90 7.00 -14.11
C CYS A 41 -8.44 7.23 -13.68
N LEU A 42 -7.85 8.37 -14.02
CA LEU A 42 -6.45 8.71 -13.73
C LEU A 42 -6.26 9.40 -12.38
N GLN A 43 -7.34 9.81 -11.72
CA GLN A 43 -7.32 10.46 -10.40
C GLN A 43 -6.49 9.70 -9.35
N PRO A 44 -6.51 8.35 -9.26
CA PRO A 44 -5.65 7.62 -8.33
C PRO A 44 -4.15 7.86 -8.57
N LEU A 45 -3.71 8.01 -9.82
CA LEU A 45 -2.32 8.30 -10.17
C LEU A 45 -1.94 9.75 -9.84
N GLU A 46 -2.85 10.70 -10.07
CA GLU A 46 -2.63 12.10 -9.64
C GLU A 46 -2.52 12.20 -8.11
N ASN A 47 -3.39 11.48 -7.39
CA ASN A 47 -3.37 11.39 -5.95
C ASN A 47 -2.07 10.74 -5.45
N LEU A 48 -1.58 9.69 -6.12
CA LEU A 48 -0.30 9.08 -5.78
C LEU A 48 0.87 10.08 -5.82
N LYS A 49 0.91 10.97 -6.82
CA LYS A 49 1.94 12.03 -6.88
C LYS A 49 1.82 13.01 -5.72
N LYS A 50 0.61 13.39 -5.32
CA LYS A 50 0.40 14.28 -4.17
C LYS A 50 0.78 13.58 -2.87
N VAL A 51 0.35 12.33 -2.69
CA VAL A 51 0.71 11.49 -1.55
C VAL A 51 2.22 11.32 -1.48
N PHE A 52 2.92 11.19 -2.60
CA PHE A 52 4.39 11.15 -2.63
C PHE A 52 5.04 12.38 -2.00
N HIS A 53 4.60 13.58 -2.39
CA HIS A 53 5.13 14.82 -1.82
C HIS A 53 4.76 14.98 -0.34
N VAL A 54 3.51 14.67 0.02
CA VAL A 54 3.04 14.71 1.42
C VAL A 54 3.82 13.73 2.29
N TYR A 55 4.07 12.52 1.79
CA TYR A 55 4.78 11.47 2.51
C TYR A 55 6.25 11.82 2.73
N ILE A 56 6.94 12.38 1.72
CA ILE A 56 8.30 12.91 1.89
C ILE A 56 8.31 14.04 2.92
N ALA A 57 7.38 15.00 2.81
CA ALA A 57 7.31 16.11 3.75
C ALA A 57 7.09 15.62 5.18
N LEU A 58 6.16 14.68 5.38
CA LEU A 58 5.89 14.07 6.69
C LEU A 58 7.13 13.35 7.24
N TYR A 59 7.83 12.58 6.40
CA TYR A 59 9.10 11.92 6.77
C TYR A 59 10.16 12.93 7.20
N LEU A 60 10.37 13.99 6.44
CA LEU A 60 11.34 15.03 6.77
C LEU A 60 10.96 15.73 8.09
N THR A 61 9.67 16.03 8.30
CA THR A 61 9.21 16.64 9.56
C THR A 61 9.35 15.71 10.77
N ALA A 62 9.17 14.40 10.58
CA ALA A 62 9.40 13.43 11.63
C ALA A 62 10.90 13.37 11.98
N LEU A 63 11.78 13.29 10.99
CA LEU A 63 13.22 13.27 11.21
C LEU A 63 13.73 14.53 11.92
N THR A 64 13.23 15.72 11.54
CA THR A 64 13.61 16.95 12.23
C THR A 64 13.07 17.01 13.65
N SER A 65 11.86 16.50 13.93
CA SER A 65 11.32 16.47 15.29
C SER A 65 12.11 15.53 16.21
N PHE A 66 12.62 14.40 15.70
CA PHE A 66 13.52 13.51 16.45
C PHE A 66 14.86 14.17 16.82
N VAL A 67 15.36 15.09 16.01
CA VAL A 67 16.62 15.82 16.26
C VAL A 67 16.43 16.98 17.23
N LEU A 68 15.31 17.68 17.14
CA LEU A 68 15.00 18.78 18.05
C LEU A 68 14.78 18.28 19.48
N PHE A 69 14.27 17.06 19.65
CA PHE A 69 14.00 16.46 20.96
C PHE A 69 15.21 16.47 21.93
N PRO A 70 16.38 15.89 21.59
CA PRO A 70 17.54 15.91 22.47
C PRO A 70 18.19 17.30 22.63
N ILE A 71 17.96 18.24 21.69
CA ILE A 71 18.46 19.62 21.81
C ILE A 71 17.62 20.41 22.82
N VAL A 72 16.31 20.17 22.85
CA VAL A 72 15.36 20.84 23.75
C VAL A 72 15.39 20.22 25.15
N SER A 73 15.65 18.92 25.27
CA SER A 73 15.86 18.24 26.55
C SER A 73 17.23 18.60 27.14
N LYS A 74 17.34 19.83 27.67
CA LYS A 74 18.54 20.34 28.36
C LYS A 74 18.76 19.59 29.68
N GLY A 75 19.39 18.43 29.63
CA GLY A 75 19.76 17.71 30.86
C GLY A 75 20.33 16.31 30.67
N GLU A 76 20.01 15.64 29.56
CA GLU A 76 20.47 14.27 29.29
C GLU A 76 21.13 14.24 27.90
N GLU A 77 22.36 13.72 27.78
CA GLU A 77 23.03 13.46 26.49
C GLU A 77 22.31 12.31 25.74
N LEU A 78 21.04 12.52 25.39
CA LEU A 78 20.20 11.54 24.74
C LEU A 78 20.55 11.48 23.25
N LEU A 79 21.17 10.39 22.84
CA LEU A 79 21.37 10.09 21.42
C LEU A 79 20.05 9.73 20.73
N ILE A 80 20.03 9.89 19.40
CA ILE A 80 18.85 9.51 18.59
C ILE A 80 18.71 7.99 18.63
N TYR A 81 19.81 7.27 18.58
CA TYR A 81 19.84 5.83 18.83
C TYR A 81 20.64 5.57 20.08
N GLU A 82 20.08 4.83 21.04
CA GLU A 82 20.80 4.44 22.25
C GLU A 82 21.99 3.54 21.86
N CYS A 83 23.16 4.16 21.69
CA CYS A 83 24.37 3.50 21.24
C CYS A 83 25.57 3.89 22.12
N TYR A 84 26.60 3.04 22.12
CA TYR A 84 27.82 3.31 22.87
C TYR A 84 28.55 4.51 22.27
N ARG A 85 28.75 5.56 23.08
CA ARG A 85 29.54 6.73 22.72
C ARG A 85 31.02 6.51 23.10
N PRO A 86 31.95 6.49 22.13
CA PRO A 86 33.37 6.44 22.44
C PRO A 86 33.83 7.72 23.16
N PRO A 87 34.73 7.64 24.17
CA PRO A 87 35.16 8.80 24.96
C PRO A 87 35.82 9.93 24.14
N TRP A 88 36.44 9.56 23.01
CA TRP A 88 37.16 10.48 22.13
C TRP A 88 36.26 11.25 21.15
N LEU A 89 34.99 10.87 21.01
CA LEU A 89 34.08 11.46 20.03
C LEU A 89 33.17 12.51 20.69
N PRO A 90 33.16 13.78 20.23
CA PRO A 90 32.26 14.80 20.76
C PRO A 90 30.78 14.44 20.52
N TYR A 91 29.93 14.72 21.50
CA TYR A 91 28.49 14.40 21.46
C TYR A 91 27.80 14.95 20.20
N HIS A 92 27.99 16.24 19.89
CA HIS A 92 27.35 16.86 18.72
C HIS A 92 27.79 16.25 17.38
N VAL A 93 29.04 15.76 17.29
CA VAL A 93 29.54 15.10 16.08
C VAL A 93 28.84 13.76 15.90
N LEU A 94 28.69 12.98 16.98
CA LEU A 94 27.97 11.71 16.95
C LEU A 94 26.48 11.93 16.61
N LEU A 95 25.84 12.93 17.21
CA LEU A 95 24.44 13.27 16.94
C LEU A 95 24.19 13.62 15.46
N VAL A 96 25.05 14.46 14.88
CA VAL A 96 24.97 14.82 13.45
C VAL A 96 25.22 13.59 12.57
N LEU A 97 26.17 12.73 12.94
CA LEU A 97 26.45 11.50 12.21
C LEU A 97 25.24 10.55 12.21
N GLU A 98 24.62 10.32 13.37
CA GLU A 98 23.41 9.52 13.51
C GLU A 98 22.26 10.08 12.68
N GLN A 99 22.06 11.40 12.69
CA GLN A 99 21.04 12.06 11.90
C GLN A 99 21.27 11.88 10.39
N VAL A 100 22.50 12.10 9.92
CA VAL A 100 22.84 11.96 8.49
C VAL A 100 22.64 10.52 8.05
N VAL A 101 23.19 9.55 8.80
CA VAL A 101 23.04 8.13 8.48
C VAL A 101 21.57 7.70 8.52
N GLY A 102 20.83 8.07 9.56
CA GLY A 102 19.40 7.75 9.68
C GLY A 102 18.56 8.34 8.55
N THR A 103 18.82 9.58 8.16
CA THR A 103 18.15 10.26 7.04
C THR A 103 18.46 9.58 5.71
N MET A 104 19.74 9.27 5.45
CA MET A 104 20.15 8.58 4.22
C MET A 104 19.54 7.17 4.15
N CYS A 105 19.58 6.42 5.25
CA CYS A 105 18.97 5.10 5.30
C CYS A 105 17.46 5.16 5.01
N THR A 106 16.72 6.09 5.61
CA THR A 106 15.27 6.18 5.38
C THR A 106 14.92 6.62 3.96
N LEU A 107 15.56 7.67 3.44
CA LEU A 107 15.30 8.21 2.10
C LEU A 107 15.61 7.21 0.98
N PHE A 108 16.74 6.51 1.06
CA PHE A 108 17.18 5.63 -0.02
C PHE A 108 16.66 4.20 0.08
N THR A 109 16.10 3.80 1.23
CA THR A 109 15.70 2.40 1.44
C THR A 109 14.24 2.19 1.79
N MET A 110 13.66 3.02 2.67
CA MET A 110 12.28 2.84 3.12
C MET A 110 11.30 3.41 2.10
N LEU A 111 11.49 4.68 1.73
CA LEU A 111 10.60 5.39 0.83
C LEU A 111 10.46 4.70 -0.54
N PRO A 112 11.54 4.31 -1.23
CA PRO A 112 11.41 3.81 -2.60
C PRO A 112 10.64 2.50 -2.69
N VAL A 113 10.74 1.64 -1.66
CA VAL A 113 10.01 0.35 -1.62
C VAL A 113 8.52 0.58 -1.37
N ASP A 114 8.18 1.47 -0.43
CA ASP A 114 6.79 1.86 -0.18
C ASP A 114 6.16 2.45 -1.44
N PHE A 115 6.89 3.33 -2.12
CA PHE A 115 6.43 3.95 -3.35
C PHE A 115 6.33 2.97 -4.52
N LEU A 116 7.28 2.05 -4.65
CA LEU A 116 7.21 1.01 -5.65
C LEU A 116 5.94 0.17 -5.45
N PHE A 117 5.69 -0.28 -4.22
CA PHE A 117 4.50 -1.05 -3.89
C PHE A 117 3.21 -0.26 -4.17
N MET A 118 3.09 0.97 -3.64
CA MET A 118 1.93 1.84 -3.89
C MET A 118 1.72 2.09 -5.39
N SER A 119 2.79 2.27 -6.16
CA SER A 119 2.72 2.51 -7.60
C SER A 119 2.18 1.29 -8.34
N LEU A 120 2.69 0.09 -8.06
CA LEU A 120 2.23 -1.15 -8.69
C LEU A 120 0.75 -1.41 -8.39
N ILE A 121 0.33 -1.22 -7.14
CA ILE A 121 -1.06 -1.37 -6.71
C ILE A 121 -1.96 -0.33 -7.40
N THR A 122 -1.55 0.93 -7.41
CA THR A 122 -2.32 2.02 -8.05
C THR A 122 -2.44 1.82 -9.56
N LEU A 123 -1.35 1.41 -10.23
CA LEU A 123 -1.37 1.13 -11.66
C LEU A 123 -2.33 -0.02 -11.97
N THR A 124 -2.33 -1.07 -11.17
CA THR A 124 -3.28 -2.19 -11.30
C THR A 124 -4.72 -1.74 -11.05
N LEU A 125 -4.95 -0.91 -10.04
CA LEU A 125 -6.26 -0.32 -9.74
C LEU A 125 -6.79 0.46 -10.93
N VAL A 126 -5.97 1.29 -11.58
CA VAL A 126 -6.37 2.03 -12.77
C VAL A 126 -6.71 1.11 -13.93
N GLN A 127 -6.00 -0.01 -14.11
CA GLN A 127 -6.36 -1.01 -15.13
C GLN A 127 -7.73 -1.65 -14.84
N TYR A 128 -8.03 -1.99 -13.58
CA TYR A 128 -9.37 -2.45 -13.20
C TYR A 128 -10.45 -1.38 -13.44
N LYS A 129 -10.17 -0.10 -13.16
CA LYS A 129 -11.08 1.01 -13.50
C LYS A 129 -11.38 1.06 -14.99
N MET A 130 -10.35 0.95 -15.83
CA MET A 130 -10.54 0.94 -17.29
C MET A 130 -11.35 -0.27 -17.74
N LEU A 131 -11.06 -1.45 -17.21
CA LEU A 131 -11.84 -2.65 -17.46
C LEU A 131 -13.31 -2.46 -17.07
N ASN A 132 -13.59 -1.91 -15.89
CA ASN A 132 -14.94 -1.62 -15.41
C ASN A 132 -15.69 -0.64 -16.32
N MET A 133 -15.00 0.40 -16.81
CA MET A 133 -15.57 1.37 -17.75
C MET A 133 -15.95 0.73 -19.09
N GLU A 134 -15.08 -0.13 -19.63
CA GLU A 134 -15.33 -0.88 -20.87
C GLU A 134 -16.48 -1.87 -20.69
N LEU A 135 -16.49 -2.63 -19.59
CA LEU A 135 -17.56 -3.60 -19.28
C LEU A 135 -18.92 -2.93 -19.15
N LYS A 136 -18.99 -1.73 -18.58
CA LYS A 136 -20.25 -0.99 -18.43
C LYS A 136 -20.81 -0.50 -19.77
N GLN A 137 -19.93 -0.07 -20.68
CA GLN A 137 -20.31 0.46 -22.01
C GLN A 137 -20.47 -0.63 -23.07
N LEU A 138 -20.24 -1.89 -22.70
CA LEU A 138 -20.08 -3.00 -23.62
C LEU A 138 -21.34 -3.28 -24.46
N PHE A 139 -22.52 -2.96 -23.92
CA PHE A 139 -23.82 -3.12 -24.61
C PHE A 139 -24.60 -1.79 -24.78
N ASP A 140 -24.04 -0.64 -24.34
CA ASP A 140 -24.66 0.69 -24.52
C ASP A 140 -24.59 1.18 -25.98
N THR A 141 -23.66 0.65 -26.78
CA THR A 141 -23.58 0.99 -28.20
C THR A 141 -24.80 0.37 -28.88
N GLU A 142 -25.67 1.18 -29.52
CA GLU A 142 -26.81 0.73 -30.33
C GLU A 142 -26.42 -0.41 -31.28
N ALA A 143 -26.51 -1.65 -30.81
CA ALA A 143 -26.12 -2.83 -31.55
C ALA A 143 -27.26 -3.19 -32.51
N LYS A 144 -27.46 -2.34 -33.51
CA LYS A 144 -28.25 -2.65 -34.70
C LYS A 144 -27.46 -3.65 -35.55
N THR A 145 -27.70 -4.93 -35.26
CA THR A 145 -27.72 -6.08 -36.20
C THR A 145 -26.42 -6.47 -36.96
N HIS A 146 -25.39 -5.62 -37.06
CA HIS A 146 -24.19 -5.89 -37.88
C HIS A 146 -22.88 -6.06 -37.09
N HIS A 147 -22.88 -6.06 -35.75
CA HIS A 147 -21.64 -6.00 -34.94
C HIS A 147 -21.49 -7.12 -33.89
N LYS A 148 -22.09 -8.30 -34.11
CA LYS A 148 -21.93 -9.44 -33.18
C LYS A 148 -20.45 -9.85 -33.01
N GLU A 149 -19.70 -9.90 -34.10
CA GLU A 149 -18.27 -10.25 -34.09
C GLU A 149 -17.43 -9.19 -33.34
N LEU A 150 -17.77 -7.91 -33.50
CA LEU A 150 -17.11 -6.83 -32.77
C LEU A 150 -17.38 -6.93 -31.26
N LEU A 151 -18.62 -7.24 -30.88
CA LEU A 151 -19.03 -7.45 -29.49
C LEU A 151 -18.28 -8.64 -28.88
N GLU A 152 -18.25 -9.79 -29.56
CA GLU A 152 -17.51 -10.97 -29.12
C GLU A 152 -16.01 -10.68 -28.98
N ARG A 153 -15.42 -9.90 -29.90
CA ARG A 153 -14.03 -9.44 -29.80
C ARG A 153 -13.80 -8.53 -28.58
N LYS A 154 -14.72 -7.60 -28.29
CA LYS A 154 -14.63 -6.73 -27.10
C LYS A 154 -14.75 -7.53 -25.81
N ILE A 155 -15.68 -8.49 -25.75
CA ILE A 155 -15.83 -9.41 -24.61
C ILE A 155 -14.54 -10.21 -24.41
N GLY A 156 -14.01 -10.81 -25.48
CA GLY A 156 -12.76 -11.58 -25.43
C GLY A 156 -11.59 -10.75 -24.89
N ARG A 157 -11.44 -9.50 -25.36
CA ARG A 157 -10.42 -8.57 -24.86
C ARG A 157 -10.58 -8.27 -23.37
N CYS A 158 -11.80 -8.06 -22.88
CA CYS A 158 -12.07 -7.81 -21.46
C CYS A 158 -11.78 -9.04 -20.59
N VAL A 159 -12.15 -10.23 -21.06
CA VAL A 159 -11.86 -11.52 -20.39
C VAL A 159 -10.35 -11.73 -20.26
N GLU A 160 -9.62 -11.57 -21.36
CA GLU A 160 -8.17 -11.74 -21.40
C GLU A 160 -7.47 -10.76 -20.46
N HIS A 161 -7.90 -9.50 -20.48
CA HIS A 161 -7.32 -8.49 -19.60
C HIS A 161 -7.66 -8.73 -18.12
N HIS A 162 -8.89 -9.13 -17.78
CA HIS A 162 -9.24 -9.51 -16.41
C HIS A 162 -8.39 -10.68 -15.91
N ALA A 163 -8.21 -11.72 -16.73
CA ALA A 163 -7.36 -12.86 -16.39
C ALA A 163 -5.89 -12.43 -16.21
N TYR A 164 -5.39 -11.55 -17.07
CA TYR A 164 -4.07 -10.96 -16.95
C TYR A 164 -3.90 -10.16 -15.65
N LEU A 165 -4.85 -9.28 -15.31
CA LEU A 165 -4.79 -8.50 -14.06
C LEU A 165 -4.83 -9.38 -12.82
N TYR A 166 -5.63 -10.45 -12.85
CA TYR A 166 -5.68 -11.43 -11.78
C TYR A 166 -4.32 -12.15 -11.59
N ASP A 167 -3.69 -12.61 -12.68
CA ASP A 167 -2.34 -13.19 -12.63
C ASP A 167 -1.28 -12.17 -12.17
N TYR A 168 -1.43 -10.92 -12.60
CA TYR A 168 -0.54 -9.82 -12.22
C TYR A 168 -0.57 -9.58 -10.70
N ILE A 169 -1.75 -9.55 -10.08
CA ILE A 169 -1.88 -9.45 -8.62
C ILE A 169 -1.27 -10.66 -7.91
N LYS A 170 -1.44 -11.86 -8.46
CA LYS A 170 -0.80 -13.06 -7.92
C LYS A 170 0.72 -12.93 -7.90
N ARG A 171 1.32 -12.38 -8.97
CA ARG A 171 2.76 -12.10 -9.02
C ARG A 171 3.21 -11.02 -8.04
N ILE A 172 2.40 -9.97 -7.84
CA ILE A 172 2.65 -8.98 -6.78
C ILE A 172 2.70 -9.69 -5.43
N ASN A 173 1.72 -10.53 -5.12
CA ASN A 173 1.72 -11.32 -3.88
C ASN A 173 2.95 -12.22 -3.79
N ASP A 174 3.28 -12.99 -4.81
CA ASP A 174 4.44 -13.90 -4.79
C ASP A 174 5.79 -13.17 -4.65
N THR A 175 5.82 -11.87 -4.94
CA THR A 175 7.01 -11.01 -4.84
C THR A 175 7.10 -10.31 -3.49
N PHE A 176 5.99 -9.73 -3.01
CA PHE A 176 6.00 -8.88 -1.82
C PHE A 176 5.49 -9.58 -0.56
N SER A 177 4.72 -10.68 -0.66
CA SER A 177 4.08 -11.36 0.48
C SER A 177 5.05 -11.71 1.63
N PRO A 178 6.23 -12.33 1.38
CA PRO A 178 7.16 -12.64 2.47
C PRO A 178 7.70 -11.38 3.15
N SER A 179 8.06 -10.38 2.35
CA SER A 179 8.57 -9.10 2.86
C SER A 179 7.53 -8.33 3.64
N LEU A 180 6.27 -8.31 3.17
CA LEU A 180 5.17 -7.64 3.84
C LEU A 180 4.89 -8.28 5.20
N PHE A 181 4.99 -9.60 5.30
CA PHE A 181 4.80 -10.30 6.57
C PHE A 181 5.88 -9.93 7.59
N VAL A 182 7.16 -10.05 7.21
CA VAL A 182 8.28 -9.72 8.10
C VAL A 182 8.21 -8.24 8.50
N PHE A 183 7.92 -7.35 7.55
CA PHE A 183 7.74 -5.93 7.84
C PHE A 183 6.60 -5.69 8.82
N HIS A 184 5.43 -6.31 8.60
CA HIS A 184 4.27 -6.16 9.46
C HIS A 184 4.53 -6.62 10.89
N VAL A 185 5.15 -7.78 11.08
CA VAL A 185 5.52 -8.28 12.43
C VAL A 185 6.48 -7.33 13.14
N ILE A 186 7.53 -6.87 12.45
CA ILE A 186 8.50 -5.94 13.04
C ILE A 186 7.83 -4.61 13.43
N VAL A 187 6.98 -4.08 12.56
CA VAL A 187 6.25 -2.83 12.79
C VAL A 187 5.32 -2.95 14.00
N ILE A 188 4.53 -4.02 14.09
CA ILE A 188 3.65 -4.26 15.23
C ILE A 188 4.44 -4.32 16.53
N LEU A 189 5.49 -5.14 16.59
CA LEU A 189 6.29 -5.29 17.80
C LEU A 189 6.95 -3.95 18.20
N SER A 190 7.51 -3.23 17.24
CA SER A 190 8.16 -1.94 17.49
C SER A 190 7.17 -0.91 18.02
N MET A 191 5.99 -0.81 17.41
CA MET A 191 4.96 0.13 17.86
C MET A 191 4.35 -0.27 19.21
N CYS A 192 4.17 -1.56 19.49
CA CYS A 192 3.74 -2.03 20.81
C CYS A 192 4.71 -1.58 21.91
N MET A 193 6.01 -1.73 21.67
CA MET A 193 7.04 -1.31 22.62
C MET A 193 7.05 0.20 22.81
N GLU A 194 6.96 0.99 21.73
CA GLU A 194 6.90 2.45 21.80
C GLU A 194 5.62 2.94 22.47
N MET A 195 4.48 2.32 22.21
CA MET A 195 3.22 2.65 22.89
C MET A 195 3.27 2.30 24.38
N TYR A 196 3.89 1.18 24.76
CA TYR A 196 4.12 0.85 26.16
C TYR A 196 5.02 1.90 26.84
N ARG A 197 6.15 2.27 26.21
CA ARG A 197 7.02 3.35 26.70
C ARG A 197 6.26 4.66 26.87
N ALA A 198 5.41 5.03 25.91
CA ALA A 198 4.56 6.21 26.03
C ALA A 198 3.59 6.12 27.22
N SER A 199 3.07 4.93 27.52
CA SER A 199 2.08 4.71 28.58
C SER A 199 2.64 4.72 30.00
N THR A 200 3.93 4.44 30.17
CA THR A 200 4.59 4.35 31.50
C THR A 200 5.29 5.63 31.93
N GLN A 201 5.46 6.60 31.03
CA GLN A 201 6.15 7.86 31.31
C GLN A 201 5.17 8.92 31.80
N SER A 202 5.49 9.59 32.93
CA SER A 202 4.69 10.70 33.47
C SER A 202 4.97 12.03 32.76
N ASP A 203 6.20 12.19 32.25
CA ASP A 203 6.64 13.43 31.63
C ASP A 203 6.22 13.49 30.16
N LEU A 204 5.40 14.49 29.85
CA LEU A 204 4.90 14.70 28.48
C LEU A 204 6.05 14.87 27.49
N SER A 205 7.13 15.57 27.88
CA SER A 205 8.32 15.74 27.03
C SER A 205 8.87 14.38 26.59
N VAL A 206 9.10 13.46 27.53
CA VAL A 206 9.63 12.12 27.25
C VAL A 206 8.64 11.27 26.46
N CYS A 207 7.34 11.44 26.67
CA CYS A 207 6.26 10.72 25.99
C CYS A 207 6.04 11.17 24.52
N LEU A 208 6.37 12.43 24.17
CA LEU A 208 6.16 12.95 22.82
C LEU A 208 6.89 12.15 21.74
N ARG A 209 8.12 11.72 22.01
CA ARG A 209 8.94 10.96 21.06
C ARG A 209 8.32 9.60 20.67
N PRO A 210 7.99 8.69 21.61
CA PRO A 210 7.35 7.42 21.29
C PRO A 210 5.93 7.61 20.69
N MET A 211 5.18 8.64 21.11
CA MET A 211 3.89 8.97 20.52
C MET A 211 4.00 9.38 19.05
N LEU A 212 4.96 10.23 18.71
CA LEU A 212 5.21 10.66 17.33
C LEU A 212 5.66 9.48 16.46
N TYR A 213 6.56 8.64 16.98
CA TYR A 213 6.99 7.42 16.28
C TYR A 213 5.81 6.51 15.96
N THR A 214 5.00 6.20 16.97
CA THR A 214 3.84 5.30 16.84
C THR A 214 2.81 5.86 15.88
N SER A 215 2.47 7.15 16.01
CA SER A 215 1.48 7.82 15.14
C SER A 215 1.93 7.82 13.68
N PHE A 216 3.18 8.17 13.44
CA PHE A 216 3.75 8.22 12.09
C PHE A 216 3.82 6.84 11.44
N GLY A 217 4.29 5.84 12.18
CA GLY A 217 4.34 4.47 11.66
C GLY A 217 2.94 3.92 11.37
N LEU A 218 1.94 4.21 12.21
CA LEU A 218 0.56 3.76 12.00
C LEU A 218 -0.03 4.43 10.76
N PHE A 219 0.20 5.74 10.60
CA PHE A 219 -0.18 6.47 9.41
C PHE A 219 0.43 5.84 8.15
N GLN A 220 1.73 5.55 8.17
CA GLN A 220 2.41 4.86 7.06
C GLN A 220 1.78 3.49 6.77
N PHE A 221 1.57 2.66 7.78
CA PHE A 221 1.03 1.32 7.59
C PHE A 221 -0.40 1.34 7.03
N ILE A 222 -1.28 2.19 7.58
CA ILE A 222 -2.67 2.28 7.15
C ILE A 222 -2.77 2.90 5.76
N ILE A 223 -2.11 4.04 5.52
CA ILE A 223 -2.25 4.78 4.27
C ILE A 223 -1.51 4.07 3.13
N CYS A 224 -0.22 3.73 3.31
CA CYS A 224 0.59 3.22 2.21
C CYS A 224 0.26 1.78 1.83
N TYR A 225 -0.21 0.96 2.77
CA TYR A 225 -0.46 -0.46 2.54
C TYR A 225 -1.95 -0.79 2.53
N CYS A 226 -2.65 -0.53 3.65
CA CYS A 226 -4.03 -1.00 3.82
C CYS A 226 -5.00 -0.25 2.90
N ALA A 227 -4.90 1.09 2.81
CA ALA A 227 -5.82 1.90 2.02
C ALA A 227 -5.69 1.66 0.51
N TYR A 228 -4.47 1.64 -0.02
CA TYR A 228 -4.25 1.35 -1.44
C TYR A 228 -4.65 -0.08 -1.82
N SER A 229 -4.33 -1.07 -0.96
CA SER A 229 -4.74 -2.46 -1.18
C SER A 229 -6.26 -2.59 -1.15
N GLN A 230 -6.94 -1.95 -0.20
CA GLN A 230 -8.40 -1.91 -0.15
C GLN A 230 -9.02 -1.27 -1.39
N ALA A 231 -8.47 -0.15 -1.86
CA ALA A 231 -8.98 0.53 -3.05
C ALA A 231 -8.88 -0.36 -4.29
N LEU A 232 -7.80 -1.13 -4.44
CA LEU A 232 -7.65 -2.13 -5.50
C LEU A 232 -8.68 -3.26 -5.36
N ILE A 233 -8.85 -3.80 -4.16
CA ILE A 233 -9.80 -4.89 -3.89
C ILE A 233 -11.24 -4.46 -4.21
N ASN A 234 -11.62 -3.25 -3.82
CA ASN A 234 -12.94 -2.70 -4.11
C ASN A 234 -13.19 -2.63 -5.63
N GLU A 235 -12.25 -2.03 -6.37
CA GLU A 235 -12.37 -1.88 -7.82
C GLU A 235 -12.39 -3.24 -8.54
N ALA A 236 -11.61 -4.22 -8.06
CA ALA A 236 -11.62 -5.57 -8.61
C ALA A 236 -12.95 -6.29 -8.36
N ASN A 237 -13.57 -6.11 -7.19
CA ASN A 237 -14.88 -6.68 -6.87
C ASN A 237 -16.01 -6.04 -7.71
N ASP A 238 -15.87 -4.76 -8.05
CA ASP A 238 -16.84 -4.04 -8.88
C ASP A 238 -16.91 -4.58 -10.32
N VAL A 239 -15.94 -5.38 -10.78
CA VAL A 239 -16.00 -6.07 -12.09
C VAL A 239 -17.28 -6.88 -12.24
N CYS A 240 -17.64 -7.64 -11.21
CA CYS A 240 -18.85 -8.46 -11.23
C CYS A 240 -20.13 -7.62 -11.30
N VAL A 241 -20.15 -6.48 -10.59
CA VAL A 241 -21.31 -5.58 -10.54
C VAL A 241 -21.46 -4.84 -11.86
N ASN A 242 -20.37 -4.32 -12.41
CA ASN A 242 -20.38 -3.54 -13.64
C ASN A 242 -20.79 -4.37 -14.86
N ILE A 243 -20.33 -5.63 -14.97
CA ILE A 243 -20.78 -6.52 -16.05
C ILE A 243 -22.23 -6.95 -15.87
N TYR A 244 -22.71 -7.15 -14.63
CA TYR A 244 -24.11 -7.48 -14.38
C TYR A 244 -25.05 -6.33 -14.81
N LEU A 245 -24.63 -5.09 -14.57
CA LEU A 245 -25.37 -3.87 -14.89
C LEU A 245 -25.14 -3.37 -16.33
N SER A 246 -24.38 -4.09 -17.16
CA SER A 246 -24.01 -3.63 -18.50
C SER A 246 -25.14 -3.72 -19.53
N GLY A 247 -26.34 -4.17 -19.17
CA GLY A 247 -27.46 -4.38 -20.10
C GLY A 247 -27.31 -5.63 -21.00
N TRP A 248 -26.48 -6.60 -20.60
CA TRP A 248 -26.20 -7.81 -21.38
C TRP A 248 -27.44 -8.67 -21.67
N GLN A 249 -28.52 -8.51 -20.90
CA GLN A 249 -29.79 -9.22 -21.11
C GLN A 249 -30.39 -8.98 -22.50
N ALA A 250 -30.06 -7.84 -23.14
CA ALA A 250 -30.48 -7.54 -24.49
C ALA A 250 -29.78 -8.40 -25.57
N SER A 251 -28.68 -9.07 -25.24
CA SER A 251 -27.86 -9.89 -26.16
C SER A 251 -27.69 -11.32 -25.63
N LEU A 252 -28.73 -12.13 -25.80
CA LEU A 252 -28.74 -13.55 -25.36
C LEU A 252 -27.60 -14.38 -25.97
N GLY A 253 -27.13 -14.03 -27.17
CA GLY A 253 -25.98 -14.70 -27.80
C GLY A 253 -24.66 -14.53 -27.04
N SER A 254 -24.52 -13.48 -26.23
CA SER A 254 -23.32 -13.18 -25.44
C SER A 254 -23.44 -13.63 -23.98
N ALA A 255 -24.60 -14.16 -23.58
CA ALA A 255 -24.91 -14.50 -22.19
C ALA A 255 -23.91 -15.49 -21.59
N LYS A 256 -23.48 -16.51 -22.35
CA LYS A 256 -22.49 -17.50 -21.89
C LYS A 256 -21.16 -16.85 -21.52
N SER A 257 -20.67 -15.94 -22.36
CA SER A 257 -19.40 -15.24 -22.13
C SER A 257 -19.49 -14.28 -20.95
N VAL A 258 -20.62 -13.60 -20.80
CA VAL A 258 -20.90 -12.73 -19.64
C VAL A 258 -20.94 -13.53 -18.34
N MET A 259 -21.64 -14.67 -18.32
CA MET A 259 -21.68 -15.55 -17.16
C MET A 259 -20.30 -16.08 -16.79
N MET A 260 -19.43 -16.33 -17.79
CA MET A 260 -18.04 -16.71 -17.55
C MET A 260 -17.24 -15.57 -16.90
N ILE A 261 -17.41 -14.32 -17.36
CA ILE A 261 -16.79 -13.13 -16.71
C ILE A 261 -17.24 -13.03 -15.26
N ILE A 262 -18.54 -13.13 -15.01
CA ILE A 262 -19.10 -13.09 -13.66
C ILE A 262 -18.47 -14.19 -12.79
N ALA A 263 -18.43 -15.43 -13.27
CA ALA A 263 -17.82 -16.54 -12.55
C ALA A 263 -16.32 -16.34 -12.26
N MET A 264 -15.58 -15.71 -13.18
CA MET A 264 -14.18 -15.37 -12.96
C MET A 264 -14.01 -14.22 -11.96
N ALA A 265 -14.88 -13.21 -12.01
CA ALA A 265 -14.85 -12.04 -11.13
C ALA A 265 -15.22 -12.39 -9.68
N GLN A 266 -15.94 -13.49 -9.45
CA GLN A 266 -16.18 -14.03 -8.11
C GLN A 266 -14.90 -14.53 -7.41
N LYS A 267 -13.80 -14.73 -8.14
CA LYS A 267 -12.51 -15.06 -7.53
C LYS A 267 -11.98 -13.84 -6.81
N GLU A 268 -11.96 -13.93 -5.49
CA GLU A 268 -11.58 -12.82 -4.63
C GLU A 268 -10.14 -12.36 -4.89
N VAL A 269 -10.01 -11.08 -5.23
CA VAL A 269 -8.72 -10.40 -5.35
C VAL A 269 -8.27 -9.99 -3.95
N LYS A 270 -7.06 -10.40 -3.55
CA LYS A 270 -6.49 -10.07 -2.24
C LYS A 270 -5.02 -9.75 -2.36
N ILE A 271 -4.56 -8.79 -1.56
CA ILE A 271 -3.14 -8.62 -1.26
C ILE A 271 -2.84 -9.40 0.01
N LYS A 272 -1.90 -10.35 -0.04
CA LYS A 272 -1.56 -11.23 1.09
C LYS A 272 -0.17 -10.93 1.63
N ALA A 273 -0.04 -10.93 2.94
CA ALA A 273 1.21 -10.96 3.67
C ALA A 273 1.44 -12.38 4.24
N GLY A 274 2.58 -12.98 3.88
CA GLY A 274 3.00 -14.31 4.35
C GLY A 274 2.09 -15.44 3.87
N GLY A 275 1.20 -15.18 2.90
CA GLY A 275 0.18 -16.13 2.44
C GLY A 275 -1.00 -16.32 3.40
N ILE A 276 -0.98 -15.68 4.57
CA ILE A 276 -1.92 -15.94 5.67
C ILE A 276 -2.78 -14.69 5.96
N ALA A 277 -2.17 -13.52 6.11
CA ALA A 277 -2.87 -12.29 6.45
C ALA A 277 -3.23 -11.49 5.19
N ASN A 278 -4.42 -10.91 5.14
CA ASN A 278 -4.79 -9.99 4.07
C ASN A 278 -4.37 -8.58 4.44
N ILE A 279 -3.84 -7.81 3.49
CA ILE A 279 -3.55 -6.39 3.69
C ILE A 279 -4.78 -5.62 3.20
N ASP A 280 -5.66 -5.32 4.14
CA ASP A 280 -6.90 -4.55 3.93
C ASP A 280 -7.15 -3.62 5.13
N LEU A 281 -8.12 -2.71 5.03
CA LEU A 281 -8.40 -1.76 6.11
C LEU A 281 -8.90 -2.46 7.38
N LYS A 282 -9.59 -3.59 7.23
CA LYS A 282 -10.04 -4.41 8.36
C LYS A 282 -8.86 -4.93 9.17
N THR A 283 -7.88 -5.52 8.50
CA THR A 283 -6.65 -6.03 9.13
C THR A 283 -5.83 -4.90 9.71
N GLY A 284 -5.82 -3.72 9.06
CA GLY A 284 -5.23 -2.51 9.64
C GLY A 284 -5.85 -2.11 10.98
N LEU A 285 -7.18 -2.11 11.06
CA LEU A 285 -7.91 -1.82 12.29
C LEU A 285 -7.71 -2.92 13.36
N ASP A 286 -7.75 -4.19 12.96
CA ASP A 286 -7.55 -5.31 13.87
C ASP A 286 -6.12 -5.29 14.43
N THR A 287 -5.13 -4.94 13.61
CA THR A 287 -3.74 -4.71 14.05
C THR A 287 -3.66 -3.62 15.12
N LEU A 288 -4.32 -2.48 14.90
CA LEU A 288 -4.35 -1.39 15.87
C LEU A 288 -4.98 -1.83 17.20
N LYS A 289 -6.10 -2.57 17.14
CA LYS A 289 -6.75 -3.13 18.33
C LYS A 289 -5.80 -4.08 19.07
N THR A 290 -5.15 -5.00 18.37
CA THR A 290 -4.20 -5.95 18.96
C THR A 290 -3.05 -5.21 19.64
N MET A 291 -2.51 -4.16 19.02
CA MET A 291 -1.46 -3.34 19.61
C MET A 291 -1.93 -2.70 20.93
N ILE A 292 -3.11 -2.08 20.93
CA ILE A 292 -3.67 -1.43 22.13
C ILE A 292 -3.93 -2.45 23.23
N SER A 293 -4.55 -3.59 22.90
CA SER A 293 -4.81 -4.67 23.85
C SER A 293 -3.51 -5.20 24.47
N TYR A 294 -2.47 -5.40 23.65
CA TYR A 294 -1.18 -5.88 24.14
C TYR A 294 -0.47 -4.86 25.04
N CYS A 295 -0.51 -3.57 24.68
CA CYS A 295 0.01 -2.50 25.53
C CYS A 295 -0.71 -2.43 26.88
N MET A 296 -2.04 -2.56 26.89
CA MET A 296 -2.82 -2.57 28.13
C MET A 296 -2.46 -3.78 29.00
N PHE A 297 -2.30 -4.96 28.39
CA PHE A 297 -1.84 -6.16 29.08
C PHE A 297 -0.46 -5.97 29.72
N LEU A 298 0.53 -5.46 28.95
CA LEU A 298 1.86 -5.17 29.48
C LEU A 298 1.81 -4.19 30.66
N ARG A 299 0.95 -3.17 30.57
CA ARG A 299 0.78 -2.19 31.64
C ARG A 299 0.20 -2.80 32.92
N THR A 300 -0.79 -3.68 32.80
CA THR A 300 -1.35 -4.41 33.95
C THR A 300 -0.31 -5.32 34.59
N MET A 301 0.44 -6.09 33.80
CA MET A 301 1.48 -6.98 34.34
C MET A 301 2.62 -6.23 35.00
N ALA A 302 3.01 -5.07 34.47
CA ALA A 302 4.00 -4.21 35.11
C ALA A 302 3.52 -3.69 36.46
N HIS A 303 2.24 -3.30 36.56
CA HIS A 303 1.63 -2.84 37.82
C HIS A 303 1.51 -3.96 38.86
N ASP A 304 1.20 -5.19 38.45
CA ASP A 304 1.09 -6.33 39.38
C ASP A 304 2.46 -6.81 39.90
N SER A 305 3.56 -6.38 39.28
CA SER A 305 4.93 -6.75 39.66
C SER A 305 5.63 -5.75 40.59
N THR A 306 4.99 -4.61 40.89
CA THR A 306 5.45 -3.55 41.81
C THR A 306 4.65 -3.54 43.09
#